data_AF-A0A5S3N842-F1
#
_entry.id   AF-A0A5S3N842-F1
#
_cell.length_a   1.000
_cell.length_b   1.000
_cell.length_c   1.000
_cell.angle_alpha   90.00
_cell.angle_beta   90.00
_cell.angle_gamma   90.00
#
_symmetry.space_group_name_H-M   'P 1'
#
loop_
_entity.id
_entity.type
_entity.pdbx_description
1 polymer ?
#
loop_
_entity_poly.entity_id
_entity_poly.type
_entity_poly.pdbx_seq_one_letter_code
_entity_poly.pdbx_strand_id
1 'polypeptide(L)'
;MKVEDLIGNYQINGSNQNGSKETYKGLLSLTLDKNNRIVAKWLINKSQQQFGLGFFKNNILVINFEYQGDENETYKGVVVYKCLNKDILEGFWSEQYGNPLYLGEENCFRIKTTPSIIN
;
A
#
# COMPACT_ATOMS: atom_id res chain seq x y z
N MET A 1 6.60 -14.11 -9.89
CA MET A 1 6.66 -14.01 -8.41
C MET A 1 5.51 -14.83 -7.83
N LYS A 2 5.66 -15.28 -6.59
CA LYS A 2 4.59 -15.86 -5.78
C LYS A 2 4.16 -14.85 -4.71
N VAL A 3 3.04 -15.12 -4.03
CA VAL A 3 2.50 -14.18 -3.04
C VAL A 3 3.43 -14.00 -1.84
N GLU A 4 4.17 -15.05 -1.48
CA GLU A 4 5.16 -15.05 -0.39
C GLU A 4 6.34 -14.14 -0.69
N ASP A 5 6.67 -13.94 -1.98
CA ASP A 5 7.73 -13.02 -2.40
C ASP A 5 7.40 -11.58 -2.00
N LEU A 6 6.12 -11.24 -1.75
CA LEU A 6 5.67 -9.88 -1.45
C LEU A 6 5.65 -9.55 0.05
N ILE A 7 5.74 -10.54 0.93
CA ILE A 7 5.69 -10.34 2.38
C ILE A 7 6.87 -9.48 2.82
N GLY A 8 6.62 -8.41 3.56
CA GLY A 8 7.67 -7.50 4.03
C GLY A 8 7.18 -6.08 4.27
N ASN A 9 8.13 -5.20 4.59
CA ASN A 9 7.87 -3.78 4.79
C ASN A 9 8.44 -2.96 3.63
N TYR A 10 7.70 -1.95 3.22
CA TYR A 10 8.03 -1.07 2.11
C TYR A 10 7.92 0.39 2.52
N GLN A 11 8.79 1.23 1.97
CA GLN A 11 8.62 2.68 1.98
C GLN A 11 7.74 3.09 0.80
N ILE A 12 6.85 4.03 1.04
CA ILE A 12 5.91 4.55 0.05
C ILE A 12 6.29 5.98 -0.30
N ASN A 13 6.26 6.29 -1.59
CA ASN A 13 6.13 7.64 -2.10
C ASN A 13 4.88 7.69 -2.98
N GLY A 14 3.90 8.53 -2.63
CA GLY A 14 2.64 8.61 -3.36
C GLY A 14 2.10 10.03 -3.52
N SER A 15 1.00 10.16 -4.26
CA SER A 15 0.26 11.39 -4.53
C SER A 15 -1.25 11.17 -4.40
N ASN A 16 -1.98 12.23 -4.05
CA ASN A 16 -3.40 12.15 -3.74
C ASN A 16 -4.29 12.09 -4.98
N GLN A 17 -5.47 11.48 -4.82
CA GLN A 17 -6.54 11.40 -5.82
C GLN A 17 -7.28 12.75 -5.99
N ASN A 18 -6.57 13.81 -6.36
CA ASN A 18 -7.15 15.15 -6.49
C ASN A 18 -6.52 16.00 -7.62
N GLY A 19 -5.59 15.45 -8.39
CA GLY A 19 -4.88 16.16 -9.46
C GLY A 19 -3.87 17.19 -8.95
N SER A 20 -3.71 17.34 -7.62
CA SER A 20 -2.64 18.12 -7.03
C SER A 20 -1.32 17.35 -7.14
N LYS A 21 -0.19 18.08 -7.13
CA LYS A 21 1.15 17.47 -7.05
C LYS A 21 1.58 17.21 -5.61
N GLU A 22 0.64 17.25 -4.66
CA GLU A 22 0.95 16.98 -3.26
C GLU A 22 1.32 15.52 -3.11
N THR A 23 2.46 15.30 -2.48
CA THR A 23 2.98 13.97 -2.25
C THR A 23 2.88 13.62 -0.78
N TYR A 24 2.72 12.34 -0.50
CA TYR A 24 2.80 11.78 0.83
C TYR A 24 3.88 10.70 0.89
N LYS A 25 4.33 10.42 2.11
CA LYS A 25 5.20 9.28 2.39
C LYS A 25 4.53 8.36 3.37
N GLY A 26 4.86 7.08 3.28
CA GLY A 26 4.30 6.10 4.18
C GLY A 26 5.14 4.84 4.32
N LEU A 27 4.62 3.94 5.14
CA LEU A 27 5.09 2.58 5.27
C LEU A 27 3.95 1.62 4.94
N LEU A 28 4.24 0.60 4.13
CA LEU A 28 3.34 -0.51 3.85
C LEU A 28 3.93 -1.79 4.45
N SER A 29 3.15 -2.49 5.27
CA SER A 29 3.47 -3.84 5.74
C SER A 29 2.54 -4.83 5.06
N LEU A 30 3.11 -5.82 4.38
CA LEU A 30 2.39 -6.93 3.75
C LEU A 30 2.67 -8.23 4.49
N THR A 31 1.62 -8.92 4.90
CA THR A 31 1.66 -10.26 5.49
C THR A 31 0.62 -11.17 4.84
N LEU A 32 0.58 -12.44 5.25
CA LEU A 32 -0.45 -13.39 4.84
C LEU A 32 -1.30 -13.82 6.02
N ASP A 33 -2.60 -13.98 5.79
CA ASP A 33 -3.47 -14.69 6.72
C ASP A 33 -3.36 -16.21 6.55
N LYS A 34 -4.10 -16.96 7.38
CA LYS A 34 -4.14 -18.43 7.35
C LYS A 34 -4.57 -19.07 6.02
N ASN A 35 -5.15 -18.28 5.12
CA ASN A 35 -5.65 -18.71 3.81
C ASN A 35 -4.77 -18.17 2.66
N ASN A 36 -3.57 -17.66 2.95
CA ASN A 36 -2.67 -17.02 1.99
C ASN A 36 -3.27 -15.79 1.28
N ARG A 37 -4.20 -15.08 1.94
CA ARG A 37 -4.67 -13.77 1.47
C ARG A 37 -3.73 -12.70 1.99
N ILE A 38 -3.51 -11.66 1.18
CA ILE A 38 -2.69 -10.51 1.59
C ILE A 38 -3.44 -9.73 2.68
N VAL A 39 -2.73 -9.47 3.77
CA VAL A 39 -3.14 -8.51 4.80
C VAL A 39 -2.17 -7.34 4.71
N ALA A 40 -2.70 -6.15 4.55
CA ALA A 40 -1.93 -4.93 4.37
C ALA A 40 -2.22 -3.93 5.49
N LYS A 41 -1.16 -3.28 5.97
CA LYS A 41 -1.24 -2.17 6.90
C LYS A 41 -0.40 -1.01 6.38
N TRP A 42 -1.02 0.15 6.26
CA TRP A 42 -0.35 1.40 5.92
C TRP A 42 -0.17 2.28 7.16
N LEU A 43 0.90 3.05 7.15
CA LEU A 43 1.07 4.24 7.99
C LEU A 43 1.45 5.42 7.09
N ILE A 44 0.49 6.27 6.77
CA ILE A 44 0.66 7.45 5.90
C ILE A 44 0.97 8.68 6.75
N ASN A 45 1.94 9.48 6.32
CA ASN A 45 2.39 10.71 6.97
C ASN A 45 2.66 10.57 8.49
N LYS A 46 3.09 9.37 8.92
CA LYS A 46 3.42 8.99 10.30
C LYS A 46 2.26 8.92 11.29
N SER A 47 1.02 9.21 10.87
CA SER A 47 -0.14 9.25 11.78
C SER A 47 -1.31 8.41 11.29
N GLN A 48 -1.65 8.49 10.00
CA GLN A 48 -2.85 7.86 9.48
C GLN A 48 -2.62 6.37 9.26
N GLN A 49 -3.39 5.54 9.97
CA GLN A 49 -3.38 4.09 9.79
C GLN A 49 -4.46 3.67 8.79
N GLN A 50 -4.11 2.78 7.88
CA GLN A 50 -5.04 2.17 6.96
C GLN A 50 -4.83 0.66 6.97
N PHE A 51 -5.89 -0.10 6.69
CA PHE A 51 -5.88 -1.56 6.73
C PHE A 51 -6.54 -2.11 5.47
N GLY A 52 -6.10 -3.27 5.01
CA GLY A 52 -6.67 -3.85 3.81
C GLY A 52 -6.47 -5.35 3.67
N LEU A 53 -7.35 -5.94 2.86
CA LEU A 53 -7.31 -7.34 2.47
C LEU A 53 -7.26 -7.45 0.95
N GLY A 54 -6.38 -8.31 0.45
CA GLY A 54 -6.11 -8.41 -0.97
C GLY A 54 -5.75 -9.79 -1.47
N PHE A 55 -5.54 -9.85 -2.77
CA PHE A 55 -5.09 -11.05 -3.48
C PHE A 55 -4.05 -10.69 -4.53
N PHE A 56 -3.24 -11.68 -4.88
CA PHE A 56 -2.16 -11.53 -5.84
C PHE A 56 -2.31 -12.53 -6.98
N LYS A 57 -2.21 -12.05 -8.22
CA LYS A 57 -2.22 -12.90 -9.43
C LYS A 57 -1.50 -12.20 -10.58
N ASN A 58 -0.73 -12.93 -11.36
CA ASN A 58 -0.08 -12.42 -12.58
C ASN A 58 0.76 -11.14 -12.36
N ASN A 59 1.51 -11.07 -11.24
CA ASN A 59 2.27 -9.89 -10.84
C ASN A 59 1.41 -8.64 -10.60
N ILE A 60 0.12 -8.82 -10.34
CA ILE A 60 -0.82 -7.78 -9.94
C ILE A 60 -1.28 -8.08 -8.52
N LEU A 61 -1.12 -7.11 -7.63
CA LEU A 61 -1.64 -7.14 -6.26
C LEU A 61 -2.82 -6.18 -6.19
N VAL A 62 -3.98 -6.67 -5.77
CA VAL A 62 -5.18 -5.86 -5.56
C VAL A 62 -5.54 -5.90 -4.09
N ILE A 63 -5.72 -4.75 -3.45
CA ILE A 63 -6.10 -4.67 -2.04
C ILE A 63 -7.27 -3.70 -1.88
N ASN A 64 -8.34 -4.17 -1.25
CA ASN A 64 -9.38 -3.30 -0.74
C ASN A 64 -8.90 -2.76 0.60
N PHE A 65 -8.88 -1.44 0.75
CA PHE A 65 -8.42 -0.79 1.96
C PHE A 65 -9.51 0.08 2.59
N GLU A 66 -9.37 0.31 3.88
CA GLU A 66 -10.17 1.27 4.62
C GLU A 66 -9.32 2.01 5.67
N TYR A 67 -9.75 3.22 6.02
CA TYR A 67 -9.17 4.01 7.10
C TYR A 67 -10.22 4.89 7.76
N GLN A 68 -9.96 5.28 9.01
CA GLN A 68 -10.79 6.24 9.73
C GLN A 68 -10.24 7.64 9.49
N GLY A 69 -11.07 8.54 8.97
CA GLY A 69 -10.74 9.95 8.84
C GLY A 69 -11.02 10.73 10.13
N ASP A 70 -10.65 12.00 10.14
CA ASP A 70 -10.77 12.88 11.30
C ASP A 70 -12.23 13.11 11.74
N GLU A 71 -13.18 12.93 10.82
CA GLU A 71 -14.62 13.07 11.06
C GLU A 71 -15.26 11.82 11.68
N ASN A 72 -14.45 10.82 12.08
CA ASN A 72 -14.89 9.48 12.48
C ASN A 72 -15.63 8.68 11.39
N GLU A 73 -15.59 9.14 10.15
CA GLU A 73 -16.07 8.38 9.00
C GLU A 73 -15.03 7.35 8.55
N THR A 74 -15.52 6.21 8.07
CA THR A 74 -14.68 5.17 7.45
C THR A 74 -14.67 5.35 5.95
N TYR A 75 -13.49 5.65 5.41
CA TYR A 75 -13.24 5.79 3.98
C TYR A 75 -12.76 4.46 3.41
N LYS A 76 -13.15 4.17 2.17
CA LYS A 76 -12.88 2.88 1.54
C LYS A 76 -12.40 3.07 0.12
N GLY A 77 -11.47 2.22 -0.30
CA GLY A 77 -10.92 2.28 -1.63
C GLY A 77 -10.29 0.97 -2.06
N VAL A 78 -9.74 1.01 -3.26
CA VAL A 78 -9.00 -0.10 -3.85
C VAL A 78 -7.66 0.44 -4.35
N VAL A 79 -6.60 -0.26 -4.00
CA VAL A 79 -5.27 -0.06 -4.58
C VAL A 79 -4.91 -1.26 -5.44
N VAL A 80 -4.29 -0.97 -6.59
CA VAL A 80 -3.76 -1.96 -7.52
C VAL A 80 -2.28 -1.69 -7.69
N TYR A 81 -1.44 -2.69 -7.45
CA TYR A 81 -0.03 -2.64 -7.76
C TYR A 81 0.33 -3.57 -8.90
N LYS A 82 1.12 -3.07 -9.83
CA LYS A 82 2.00 -3.86 -10.68
C LYS A 82 3.27 -4.15 -9.91
N CYS A 83 3.47 -5.41 -9.53
CA CYS A 83 4.69 -5.86 -8.90
C CYS A 83 5.76 -6.02 -9.99
N LEU A 84 6.77 -5.15 -10.03
CA LEU A 84 7.86 -5.24 -11.01
C LEU A 84 8.84 -6.35 -10.64
N ASN A 85 9.16 -6.43 -9.36
CA ASN A 85 9.94 -7.49 -8.72
C ASN A 85 9.56 -7.54 -7.23
N LYS A 86 10.21 -8.42 -6.46
CA LYS A 86 9.94 -8.58 -5.03
C LYS A 86 10.19 -7.31 -4.20
N ASP A 87 10.98 -6.37 -4.70
CA ASP A 87 11.42 -5.18 -3.98
C ASP A 87 10.70 -3.89 -4.44
N ILE A 88 10.01 -3.89 -5.59
CA ILE A 88 9.44 -2.68 -6.21
C ILE A 88 8.02 -2.94 -6.70
N LEU A 89 7.07 -2.15 -6.17
CA LEU A 89 5.66 -2.16 -6.57
C LEU A 89 5.28 -0.77 -7.10
N GLU A 90 4.69 -0.72 -8.29
CA GLU A 90 4.13 0.50 -8.88
C GLU A 90 2.60 0.43 -8.75
N GLY A 91 2.00 1.38 -8.05
CA GLY A 91 0.59 1.32 -7.67
C GLY A 91 -0.20 2.56 -8.02
N PHE A 92 -1.49 2.37 -8.14
CA PHE A 92 -2.50 3.43 -8.20
C PHE A 92 -3.73 3.01 -7.41
N TRP A 93 -4.50 3.98 -6.94
CA TRP A 93 -5.64 3.73 -6.09
C TRP A 93 -6.77 4.73 -6.33
N SER A 94 -7.97 4.29 -5.94
CA SER A 94 -9.16 5.13 -5.87
C SER A 94 -9.86 4.89 -4.53
N GLU A 95 -10.22 5.99 -3.89
CA GLU A 95 -11.10 6.07 -2.73
C GLU A 95 -12.47 6.60 -3.18
N GLN A 96 -13.53 6.24 -2.47
CA GLN A 96 -14.93 6.51 -2.82
C GLN A 96 -15.26 8.01 -2.95
N TYR A 97 -14.72 8.86 -2.08
CA TYR A 97 -15.00 10.30 -2.03
C TYR A 97 -13.90 11.17 -2.68
N GLY A 98 -12.79 10.55 -3.10
CA GLY A 98 -11.76 11.21 -3.90
C GLY A 98 -12.28 11.75 -5.23
N ASN A 99 -11.52 12.65 -5.87
CA ASN A 99 -11.94 13.25 -7.13
C ASN A 99 -11.94 12.17 -8.24
N PRO A 100 -13.10 11.84 -8.86
CA PRO A 100 -13.20 10.74 -9.81
C PRO A 100 -12.49 11.00 -11.15
N LEU A 101 -12.04 12.24 -11.41
CA LEU A 101 -11.24 12.56 -12.60
C LEU A 101 -9.77 12.14 -12.47
N TYR A 102 -9.34 11.72 -11.29
CA TYR A 102 -7.96 11.40 -10.99
C TYR A 102 -7.86 10.07 -10.24
N LEU A 103 -6.66 9.49 -10.25
CA LEU A 103 -6.25 8.38 -9.39
C LEU A 103 -5.17 8.89 -8.45
N GLY A 104 -5.12 8.33 -7.24
CA GLY A 104 -3.91 8.42 -6.43
C GLY A 104 -2.85 7.47 -7.00
N GLU A 105 -1.58 7.83 -6.87
CA GLU A 105 -0.47 6.98 -7.30
C GLU A 105 0.43 6.69 -6.11
N GLU A 106 1.03 5.51 -6.05
CA GLU A 106 2.08 5.25 -5.09
C GLU A 106 3.07 4.18 -5.53
N ASN A 107 4.34 4.43 -5.23
CA ASN A 107 5.44 3.50 -5.47
C ASN A 107 5.99 2.98 -4.14
N CYS A 108 6.11 1.66 -4.04
CA CYS A 108 6.58 0.96 -2.85
C CYS A 108 7.97 0.36 -3.08
N PHE A 109 8.89 0.63 -2.15
CA PHE A 109 10.27 0.14 -2.19
C PHE A 109 10.57 -0.67 -0.93
N ARG A 110 10.94 -1.93 -1.09
CA ARG A 110 11.18 -2.83 0.05
C ARG A 110 12.32 -2.31 0.93
N ILE A 111 12.07 -2.30 2.23
CA ILE A 111 13.08 -2.03 3.25
C ILE A 111 13.89 -3.30 3.46
N LYS A 112 15.18 -3.25 3.11
CA LYS A 112 16.12 -4.33 3.42
C LYS A 112 16.65 -4.07 4.82
N THR A 113 16.35 -4.97 5.77
CA THR A 113 17.01 -4.95 7.06
C THR A 113 18.47 -5.32 6.83
N THR A 114 19.39 -4.37 6.99
CA THR A 114 20.80 -4.71 7.16
C THR A 114 20.91 -5.43 8.49
N PRO A 115 21.46 -6.67 8.57
CA PRO A 115 21.79 -7.25 9.85
C PRO A 115 22.73 -6.27 10.55
N SER A 116 22.32 -5.73 11.69
CA SER A 116 23.24 -5.03 12.58
C SER A 116 24.33 -6.03 12.94
N ILE A 117 25.54 -5.82 12.43
CA ILE A 117 26.72 -6.53 12.91
C ILE A 117 26.88 -6.09 14.36
N ILE A 118 26.48 -6.95 15.29
CA ILE A 118 26.76 -6.77 16.71
C ILE A 118 28.24 -7.14 16.84
N ASN A 119 29.11 -6.13 16.90
CA ASN A 119 30.51 -6.29 17.31
C ASN A 119 30.60 -6.41 18.83
#